data_AF-A0A940SPL4-F1
#
_entry.id   AF-A0A940SPL4-F1
#
_cell.length_a   1.000
_cell.length_b   1.000
_cell.length_c   1.000
_cell.angle_alpha   90.00
_cell.angle_beta   90.00
_cell.angle_gamma   90.00
#
_symmetry.space_group_name_H-M   'P 1'
#
loop_
_entity.id
_entity.type
_entity.pdbx_description
1 polymer ?
#
loop_
_entity_poly.entity_id
_entity_poly.type
_entity_poly.pdbx_seq_one_letter_code
_entity_poly.pdbx_strand_id
1 'polypeptide(L)'
;MNSDFPRIIALQRKERQISQKQAAADLGISQALLSHYEKGIRECGLDFLVKIADYYGVSCDYLLGRTPEPEGRTLSIEDIPDDDGNNSMPSPEVVAFNRKIINNSISLLFSLAQKADSITLIKEISSYLMLNVYKLFRIVYNANPHNDQKLFSVPKVVANDDASAIVSMNEANIKAASSGIPIGENDYVKDHDVLYLTTAILSQTYPEYSSSLLNLIKISEESIHKKRNA
;
A
#
# COMPACT_ATOMS: atom_id res chain seq x y z
N MET A 1 -24.80 -5.36 -18.19
CA MET A 1 -23.68 -6.19 -18.68
C MET A 1 -22.40 -5.60 -18.12
N ASN A 2 -21.60 -6.41 -17.44
CA ASN A 2 -20.33 -5.98 -16.85
C ASN A 2 -19.30 -5.78 -17.99
N SER A 3 -18.92 -4.53 -18.28
CA SER A 3 -17.99 -4.18 -19.35
C SER A 3 -16.52 -4.44 -19.00
N ASP A 4 -16.21 -4.67 -17.73
CA ASP A 4 -14.84 -4.84 -17.25
C ASP A 4 -14.31 -6.24 -17.52
N PHE A 5 -15.14 -7.27 -17.39
CA PHE A 5 -14.71 -8.66 -17.60
C PHE A 5 -14.07 -8.90 -18.98
N PRO A 6 -14.69 -8.53 -20.12
CA PRO A 6 -14.07 -8.68 -21.45
C PRO A 6 -12.73 -7.95 -21.59
N ARG A 7 -12.62 -6.74 -21.01
CA ARG A 7 -11.42 -5.90 -21.06
C ARG A 7 -10.29 -6.53 -20.25
N ILE A 8 -10.58 -7.00 -19.04
CA ILE A 8 -9.59 -7.55 -18.11
C ILE A 8 -9.04 -8.88 -18.62
N ILE A 9 -9.87 -9.77 -19.16
CA ILE A 9 -9.37 -11.04 -19.74
C ILE A 9 -8.46 -10.80 -20.96
N ALA A 10 -8.80 -9.81 -21.80
CA ALA A 10 -7.99 -9.46 -22.97
C ALA A 10 -6.65 -8.82 -22.55
N LEU A 11 -6.65 -8.06 -21.45
CA LEU A 11 -5.45 -7.48 -20.85
C LEU A 11 -4.54 -8.60 -20.32
N GLN A 12 -5.05 -9.49 -19.47
CA GLN A 12 -4.31 -10.61 -18.89
C GLN A 12 -3.63 -11.49 -19.94
N ARG A 13 -4.34 -11.78 -21.04
CA ARG A 13 -3.77 -12.52 -22.18
C ARG A 13 -2.61 -11.77 -22.85
N LYS A 14 -2.77 -10.45 -23.06
CA LYS A 14 -1.75 -9.60 -23.70
C LYS A 14 -0.51 -9.44 -22.82
N GLU A 15 -0.68 -9.31 -21.50
CA GLU A 15 0.43 -9.25 -20.54
C GLU A 15 1.28 -10.52 -20.55
N ARG A 16 0.64 -11.68 -20.67
CA ARG A 16 1.33 -12.96 -20.84
C ARG A 16 1.90 -13.21 -22.25
N GLN A 17 1.70 -12.28 -23.19
CA GLN A 17 2.17 -12.37 -24.59
C GLN A 17 1.70 -13.63 -25.35
N ILE A 18 0.55 -14.20 -24.97
CA ILE A 18 0.01 -15.40 -25.61
C ILE A 18 -1.10 -15.09 -26.62
N SER A 19 -1.19 -15.91 -27.67
CA SER A 19 -2.24 -15.79 -28.68
C SER A 19 -3.58 -16.28 -28.15
N GLN A 20 -4.70 -15.82 -28.72
CA GLN A 20 -6.03 -16.35 -28.39
C GLN A 20 -6.13 -17.86 -28.66
N LYS A 21 -5.41 -18.37 -29.66
CA LYS A 21 -5.38 -19.80 -29.98
C LYS A 21 -4.70 -20.59 -28.87
N GLN A 22 -3.59 -20.09 -28.33
CA GLN A 22 -2.88 -20.72 -27.23
C GLN A 22 -3.69 -20.69 -25.94
N ALA A 23 -4.17 -19.51 -25.54
CA ALA A 23 -4.97 -19.36 -24.32
C ALA A 23 -6.25 -20.21 -24.36
N ALA A 24 -6.92 -20.30 -25.51
CA ALA A 24 -8.11 -21.13 -25.67
C ALA A 24 -7.78 -22.63 -25.53
N ALA A 25 -6.66 -23.08 -26.10
CA ALA A 25 -6.20 -24.47 -25.96
C ALA A 25 -5.91 -24.81 -24.49
N ASP A 26 -5.20 -23.95 -23.77
CA ASP A 26 -4.86 -24.15 -22.36
C ASP A 26 -6.13 -24.15 -21.47
N LEU A 27 -7.09 -23.27 -21.78
CA LEU A 27 -8.38 -23.20 -21.10
C LEU A 27 -9.36 -24.29 -21.55
N GLY A 28 -9.00 -25.14 -22.51
CA GLY A 28 -9.84 -26.22 -23.03
C GLY A 28 -11.13 -25.73 -23.69
N ILE A 29 -11.10 -24.58 -24.37
CA ILE A 29 -12.23 -24.01 -25.11
C ILE A 29 -11.85 -23.70 -26.56
N SER A 30 -12.83 -23.41 -27.42
CA SER A 30 -12.54 -22.99 -28.79
C SER A 30 -12.02 -21.55 -28.83
N GLN A 31 -11.11 -21.26 -29.77
CA GLN A 31 -10.58 -19.91 -29.98
C GLN A 31 -11.69 -18.88 -30.30
N ALA A 32 -12.72 -19.30 -31.04
CA ALA A 32 -13.89 -18.48 -31.32
C ALA A 32 -14.66 -18.12 -30.03
N LEU A 33 -14.81 -19.07 -29.10
CA LEU A 33 -15.50 -18.83 -27.83
C LEU A 33 -14.73 -17.84 -26.96
N LEU A 34 -13.41 -17.98 -26.86
CA LEU A 34 -12.57 -17.00 -26.14
C LEU A 34 -12.67 -15.60 -26.77
N SER A 35 -12.66 -15.52 -28.11
CA SER A 35 -12.84 -14.22 -28.79
C SER A 35 -14.21 -13.60 -28.53
N HIS A 36 -15.28 -14.37 -28.34
CA HIS A 36 -16.59 -13.84 -28.00
C HIS A 36 -16.62 -13.28 -26.57
N TYR A 37 -15.92 -13.94 -25.63
CA TYR A 37 -15.75 -13.42 -24.27
C TYR A 37 -14.93 -12.13 -24.25
N GLU A 38 -13.77 -12.09 -24.91
CA GLU A 38 -12.90 -10.88 -24.94
C GLU A 38 -13.56 -9.67 -25.59
N LYS A 39 -14.57 -9.88 -26.45
CA LYS A 39 -15.33 -8.82 -27.12
C LYS A 39 -16.64 -8.47 -26.39
N GLY A 40 -16.98 -9.19 -25.32
CA GLY A 40 -18.25 -9.01 -24.61
C GLY A 40 -19.49 -9.42 -25.41
N ILE A 41 -19.33 -10.22 -26.47
CA ILE A 41 -20.42 -10.70 -27.33
C ILE A 41 -21.25 -11.78 -26.60
N ARG A 42 -20.60 -12.53 -25.72
CA ARG A 42 -21.21 -13.62 -24.95
C ARG A 42 -20.78 -13.54 -23.49
N GLU A 43 -21.68 -13.86 -22.57
CA GLU A 43 -21.36 -14.03 -21.16
C GLU A 43 -20.85 -15.45 -20.88
N CYS A 44 -19.90 -15.59 -19.97
CA CYS A 44 -19.38 -16.89 -19.55
C CYS A 44 -20.14 -17.45 -18.36
N GLY A 45 -20.14 -18.78 -18.21
CA GLY A 45 -20.66 -19.44 -17.02
C GLY A 45 -19.69 -19.37 -15.84
N LEU A 46 -20.19 -19.71 -14.64
CA LEU A 46 -19.39 -19.73 -13.41
C LEU A 46 -18.19 -20.69 -13.52
N ASP A 47 -18.39 -21.88 -14.10
CA ASP A 47 -17.31 -22.86 -14.26
C ASP A 47 -16.13 -22.31 -15.07
N PHE A 48 -16.44 -21.51 -16.11
CA PHE A 48 -15.41 -20.86 -16.92
C PHE A 48 -14.74 -19.71 -16.16
N LEU A 49 -15.51 -18.93 -15.39
CA LEU A 49 -15.00 -17.83 -14.57
C LEU A 49 -13.97 -18.32 -13.55
N VAL A 50 -14.25 -19.43 -12.86
CA VAL A 50 -13.30 -20.04 -11.91
C VAL A 50 -12.06 -20.54 -12.66
N LYS A 51 -12.26 -21.26 -13.77
CA LYS A 51 -11.16 -21.83 -14.57
C LYS A 51 -10.20 -20.76 -15.11
N ILE A 52 -10.72 -19.64 -15.59
CA ILE A 52 -9.91 -18.55 -16.13
C ILE A 52 -9.22 -17.73 -15.02
N ALA A 53 -9.85 -17.62 -13.84
CA ALA A 53 -9.24 -17.06 -12.63
C ALA A 53 -8.01 -17.87 -12.21
N ASP A 54 -8.16 -19.19 -12.08
CA ASP A 54 -7.07 -20.11 -11.75
C ASP A 54 -5.95 -20.09 -12.80
N TYR A 55 -6.32 -20.08 -14.09
CA TYR A 55 -5.35 -20.03 -15.19
C TYR A 55 -4.50 -18.76 -15.15
N TYR A 56 -5.10 -17.60 -14.86
CA TYR A 56 -4.36 -16.33 -14.78
C TYR A 56 -3.75 -16.06 -13.40
N GLY A 57 -4.08 -16.86 -12.38
CA GLY A 57 -3.61 -16.65 -11.00
C GLY A 57 -4.21 -15.41 -10.36
N VAL A 58 -5.46 -15.08 -10.70
CA VAL A 58 -6.18 -13.88 -10.24
C VAL A 58 -7.53 -14.29 -9.65
N SER A 59 -8.18 -13.41 -8.90
CA SER A 59 -9.49 -13.62 -8.32
C SER A 59 -10.63 -13.37 -9.29
N CYS A 60 -11.78 -14.00 -9.03
CA CYS A 60 -13.01 -13.70 -9.74
C CYS A 60 -13.43 -12.23 -9.57
N ASP A 61 -13.22 -11.62 -8.40
CA ASP A 61 -13.57 -10.23 -8.17
C ASP A 61 -12.71 -9.25 -8.98
N TYR A 62 -11.42 -9.57 -9.17
CA TYR A 62 -10.55 -8.82 -10.09
C TYR A 62 -11.05 -8.94 -11.54
N LEU A 63 -11.33 -10.17 -12.00
CA LEU A 63 -11.84 -10.39 -13.36
C LEU A 63 -13.18 -9.69 -13.60
N LEU A 64 -14.03 -9.60 -12.58
CA LEU A 64 -15.32 -8.91 -12.65
C LEU A 64 -15.19 -7.39 -12.42
N GLY A 65 -13.98 -6.84 -12.29
CA GLY A 65 -13.76 -5.40 -12.11
C GLY A 65 -14.26 -4.84 -10.78
N ARG A 66 -14.44 -5.70 -9.77
CA ARG A 66 -14.88 -5.28 -8.41
C ARG A 66 -13.73 -4.82 -7.54
N THR A 67 -12.51 -5.26 -7.85
CA THR A 67 -11.27 -4.85 -7.18
C THR A 67 -10.17 -4.60 -8.20
N PRO A 68 -9.29 -3.60 -7.99
CA PRO A 68 -8.09 -3.40 -8.80
C PRO A 68 -6.98 -4.42 -8.49
N GLU A 69 -7.12 -5.24 -7.44
CA GLU A 69 -6.08 -6.17 -6.97
C GLU A 69 -6.24 -7.58 -7.56
N PRO A 70 -5.24 -8.09 -8.31
CA PRO A 70 -5.31 -9.37 -8.99
C PRO A 70 -5.67 -10.55 -8.10
N GLU A 71 -5.08 -10.73 -6.92
CA GLU A 71 -5.33 -11.93 -6.10
C GLU A 71 -6.64 -11.93 -5.30
N GLY A 72 -7.40 -10.82 -5.28
CA GLY A 72 -8.68 -10.70 -4.56
C GLY A 72 -8.62 -10.95 -3.05
N ARG A 73 -7.42 -11.14 -2.47
CA ARG A 73 -7.22 -11.18 -1.03
C ARG A 73 -7.17 -9.76 -0.49
N THR A 74 -8.28 -9.29 0.06
CA THR A 74 -8.19 -8.40 1.23
C THR A 74 -7.67 -9.24 2.38
N LEU A 75 -6.35 -9.36 2.48
CA LEU A 75 -5.69 -9.88 3.67
C LEU A 75 -6.25 -9.12 4.89
N SER A 76 -6.80 -9.85 5.84
CA SER A 76 -7.21 -9.31 7.14
C SER A 76 -6.16 -9.67 8.18
N ILE A 77 -6.14 -8.99 9.32
CA ILE A 77 -5.20 -9.32 10.42
C ILE A 77 -5.37 -10.78 10.87
N GLU A 78 -6.58 -11.34 10.72
CA GLU A 78 -6.94 -12.71 11.10
C GLU A 78 -6.31 -13.77 10.18
N ASP A 79 -5.91 -13.40 8.97
CA ASP A 79 -5.31 -14.32 7.98
C ASP A 79 -3.78 -14.44 8.14
N ILE A 80 -3.19 -13.70 9.07
CA ILE A 80 -1.75 -13.71 9.33
C ILE A 80 -1.51 -14.71 10.45
N PRO A 81 -0.68 -15.74 10.22
CA PRO A 81 -0.29 -16.65 11.28
C PRO A 81 0.26 -15.83 12.45
N ASP A 82 -0.25 -16.08 13.66
CA ASP A 82 0.40 -15.59 14.87
C ASP A 82 1.86 -16.03 14.81
N ASP A 83 2.78 -15.07 14.92
CA ASP A 83 4.19 -15.36 15.07
C ASP A 83 4.34 -16.12 16.40
N ASP A 84 4.40 -17.46 16.31
CA ASP A 84 4.52 -18.42 17.43
C ASP A 84 5.83 -18.25 18.25
N GLY A 85 6.49 -17.08 18.16
CA GLY A 85 7.73 -16.76 18.83
C GLY A 85 8.94 -17.53 18.31
N ASN A 86 8.78 -18.28 17.22
CA ASN A 86 9.84 -19.04 16.60
C ASN A 86 10.42 -18.19 15.46
N ASN A 87 11.72 -17.83 15.53
CA ASN A 87 12.47 -17.00 14.57
C ASN A 87 12.42 -17.52 13.11
N SER A 88 11.24 -17.50 12.51
CA SER A 88 10.97 -17.92 11.14
C SER A 88 10.88 -16.68 10.29
N MET A 89 11.47 -16.72 9.09
CA MET A 89 11.33 -15.63 8.14
C MET A 89 9.84 -15.34 7.89
N PRO A 90 9.40 -14.07 7.95
CA PRO A 90 8.03 -13.72 7.59
C PRO A 90 7.69 -14.26 6.20
N SER A 91 6.52 -14.89 6.06
CA SER A 91 6.11 -15.39 4.76
C SER A 91 5.98 -14.24 3.74
N PRO A 92 6.17 -14.50 2.43
CA PRO A 92 5.99 -13.47 1.40
C PRO A 92 4.64 -12.76 1.47
N GLU A 93 3.60 -13.47 1.92
CA GLU A 93 2.25 -12.96 2.10
C GLU A 93 2.17 -11.91 3.22
N VAL A 94 2.82 -12.17 4.36
CA VAL A 94 2.92 -11.20 5.48
C VAL A 94 3.71 -9.95 5.06
N VAL A 95 4.78 -10.12 4.30
CA VAL A 95 5.56 -8.98 3.77
C VAL A 95 4.73 -8.14 2.80
N ALA A 96 3.98 -8.79 1.90
CA ALA A 96 3.08 -8.12 0.97
C ALA A 96 1.97 -7.37 1.71
N PHE A 97 1.39 -7.99 2.75
CA PHE A 97 0.39 -7.36 3.60
C PHE A 97 0.90 -6.10 4.29
N ASN A 98 2.05 -6.20 4.97
CA ASN A 98 2.65 -5.07 5.69
C ASN A 98 2.97 -3.92 4.74
N ARG A 99 3.50 -4.22 3.55
CA ARG A 99 3.73 -3.22 2.50
C ARG A 99 2.44 -2.50 2.11
N LYS A 100 1.35 -3.25 1.90
CA LYS A 100 0.04 -2.70 1.53
C LYS A 100 -0.51 -1.78 2.62
N ILE A 101 -0.50 -2.22 3.88
CA ILE A 101 -0.93 -1.41 5.03
C ILE A 101 -0.17 -0.10 5.09
N ILE A 102 1.16 -0.16 5.01
CA ILE A 102 2.04 1.01 5.12
C ILE A 102 1.74 1.99 3.98
N ASN A 103 1.73 1.51 2.74
CA ASN A 103 1.51 2.37 1.57
C ASN A 103 0.14 3.05 1.61
N ASN A 104 -0.93 2.30 1.88
CA ASN A 104 -2.28 2.84 1.92
C ASN A 104 -2.46 3.86 3.05
N SER A 105 -1.84 3.62 4.21
CA SER A 105 -1.88 4.55 5.34
C SER A 105 -1.11 5.84 5.06
N ILE A 106 0.04 5.74 4.36
CA ILE A 106 0.81 6.91 3.91
C ILE A 106 -0.02 7.73 2.90
N SER A 107 -0.66 7.09 1.93
CA SER A 107 -1.54 7.76 0.95
C SER A 107 -2.68 8.52 1.63
N LEU A 108 -3.32 7.90 2.63
CA LEU A 108 -4.34 8.56 3.43
C LEU A 108 -3.79 9.76 4.21
N LEU A 109 -2.62 9.61 4.84
CA LEU A 109 -1.96 10.71 5.57
C LEU A 109 -1.71 11.91 4.66
N PHE A 110 -1.22 11.69 3.43
CA PHE A 110 -1.03 12.76 2.45
C PHE A 110 -2.35 13.38 1.98
N SER A 111 -3.41 12.58 1.85
CA SER A 111 -4.74 13.08 1.50
C SER A 111 -5.29 14.01 2.60
N LEU A 112 -5.05 13.68 3.87
CA LEU A 112 -5.41 14.54 5.01
C LEU A 112 -4.55 15.81 5.05
N ALA A 113 -3.24 15.70 4.83
CA ALA A 113 -2.34 16.85 4.78
C ALA A 113 -2.72 17.84 3.67
N GLN A 114 -3.14 17.33 2.50
CA GLN A 114 -3.65 18.16 1.40
C GLN A 114 -4.97 18.86 1.77
N LYS A 115 -5.89 18.17 2.46
CA LYS A 115 -7.14 18.79 2.93
C LYS A 115 -6.92 19.88 3.97
N ALA A 116 -5.86 19.77 4.76
CA ALA A 116 -5.50 20.76 5.77
C ALA A 116 -5.06 22.12 5.17
N ASP A 117 -4.80 22.17 3.86
CA ASP A 117 -4.35 23.34 3.11
C ASP A 117 -3.13 24.03 3.73
N SER A 118 -2.19 23.22 4.26
CA SER A 118 -0.92 23.70 4.82
C SER A 118 0.28 23.13 4.08
N ILE A 119 1.07 24.02 3.48
CA ILE A 119 2.30 23.70 2.75
C ILE A 119 3.35 23.15 3.72
N THR A 120 3.50 23.79 4.88
CA THR A 120 4.39 23.32 5.96
C THR A 120 4.03 21.91 6.37
N LEU A 121 2.75 21.62 6.63
CA LEU A 121 2.34 20.27 7.05
C LEU A 121 2.73 19.20 6.01
N ILE A 122 2.44 19.45 4.73
CA ILE A 122 2.77 18.52 3.64
C ILE A 122 4.29 18.31 3.52
N LYS A 123 5.07 19.40 3.54
CA LYS A 123 6.53 19.37 3.41
C LYS A 123 7.18 18.63 4.57
N GLU A 124 6.78 18.94 5.79
CA GLU A 124 7.39 18.37 7.00
C GLU A 124 7.02 16.87 7.15
N ILE A 125 5.77 16.46 6.83
CA ILE A 125 5.38 15.05 6.76
C ILE A 125 6.23 14.30 5.71
N SER A 126 6.42 14.89 4.52
CA SER A 126 7.23 14.30 3.46
C SER A 126 8.68 14.09 3.91
N SER A 127 9.29 15.14 4.46
CA SER A 127 10.66 15.10 4.99
C SER A 127 10.81 14.04 6.08
N TYR A 128 9.86 14.00 7.02
CA TYR A 128 9.83 13.03 8.11
C TYR A 128 9.86 11.58 7.59
N LEU A 129 8.98 11.25 6.63
CA LEU A 129 8.91 9.90 6.06
C LEU A 129 10.16 9.55 5.24
N MET A 130 10.63 10.48 4.39
CA MET A 130 11.82 10.28 3.56
C MET A 130 13.07 10.03 4.41
N LEU A 131 13.27 10.77 5.49
CA LEU A 131 14.41 10.58 6.37
C LEU A 131 14.36 9.26 7.14
N ASN A 132 13.18 8.81 7.56
CA ASN A 132 13.03 7.50 8.18
C ASN A 132 13.33 6.36 7.20
N VAL A 133 12.87 6.46 5.95
CA VAL A 133 13.24 5.51 4.88
C VAL A 133 14.74 5.56 4.60
N TYR A 134 15.34 6.75 4.50
CA TYR A 134 16.77 6.93 4.32
C TYR A 134 17.59 6.26 5.44
N LYS A 135 17.19 6.45 6.71
CA LYS A 135 17.83 5.81 7.87
C LYS A 135 17.78 4.29 7.76
N LEU A 136 16.59 3.72 7.52
CA LEU A 136 16.42 2.27 7.38
C LEU A 136 17.22 1.70 6.20
N PHE A 137 17.16 2.36 5.04
CA PHE A 137 17.93 1.97 3.87
C PHE A 137 19.43 1.99 4.16
N ARG A 138 19.93 3.03 4.83
CA ARG A 138 21.36 3.16 5.14
C ARG A 138 21.84 2.11 6.14
N ILE A 139 21.00 1.68 7.07
CA ILE A 139 21.29 0.55 7.97
C ILE A 139 21.44 -0.74 7.16
N VAL A 140 20.45 -1.07 6.32
CA VAL A 140 20.48 -2.28 5.48
C VAL A 140 21.64 -2.25 4.48
N TYR A 141 21.87 -1.12 3.82
CA TYR A 141 22.96 -0.93 2.87
C TYR A 141 24.33 -1.12 3.52
N ASN A 142 24.50 -0.66 4.77
CA ASN A 142 25.75 -0.82 5.50
C ASN A 142 25.97 -2.21 6.10
N ALA A 143 24.98 -3.11 6.03
CA ALA A 143 25.13 -4.49 6.47
C ALA A 143 26.14 -5.28 5.62
N ASN A 144 26.34 -4.88 4.36
CA ASN A 144 27.42 -5.40 3.52
C ASN A 144 28.58 -4.40 3.44
N PRO A 145 29.76 -4.68 4.03
CA PRO A 145 30.92 -3.79 3.99
C PRO A 145 31.46 -3.48 2.59
N HIS A 146 31.12 -4.30 1.59
CA HIS A 146 31.58 -4.13 0.21
C HIS A 146 30.78 -3.08 -0.58
N ASN A 147 29.68 -2.59 -0.01
CA ASN A 147 28.83 -1.62 -0.69
C ASN A 147 29.52 -0.25 -0.79
N ASP A 148 29.39 0.40 -1.96
CA ASP A 148 30.07 1.66 -2.27
C ASP A 148 29.53 2.83 -1.43
N GLN A 149 30.37 3.33 -0.54
CA GLN A 149 30.02 4.44 0.35
C GLN A 149 29.92 5.78 -0.38
N LYS A 150 30.42 5.90 -1.63
CA LYS A 150 30.31 7.12 -2.44
C LYS A 150 28.87 7.45 -2.84
N LEU A 151 27.94 6.51 -2.67
CA LEU A 151 26.50 6.76 -2.83
C LEU A 151 25.99 7.85 -1.87
N PHE A 152 26.65 8.04 -0.73
CA PHE A 152 26.22 8.99 0.30
C PHE A 152 27.18 10.18 0.40
N SER A 153 26.62 11.39 0.38
CA SER A 153 27.37 12.63 0.66
C SER A 153 27.61 12.83 2.16
N VAL A 154 26.69 12.38 3.02
CA VAL A 154 26.81 12.50 4.48
C VAL A 154 27.70 11.39 5.03
N PRO A 155 28.66 11.67 5.94
CA PRO A 155 29.53 10.65 6.52
C PRO A 155 28.78 9.57 7.32
N LYS A 156 29.30 8.34 7.32
CA LYS A 156 28.64 7.19 7.98
C LYS A 156 28.33 7.44 9.45
N VAL A 157 29.32 7.97 10.17
CA VAL A 157 29.32 8.16 11.63
C VAL A 157 28.19 9.08 12.10
N VAL A 158 27.88 10.14 11.36
CA VAL A 158 26.93 11.17 11.81
C VAL A 158 25.53 11.02 11.22
N ALA A 159 25.37 10.38 10.05
CA ALA A 159 24.10 10.57 9.34
C ALA A 159 22.87 9.94 10.01
N ASN A 160 23.02 8.97 10.93
CA ASN A 160 21.86 8.48 11.69
C ASN A 160 21.40 9.51 12.73
N ASP A 161 22.34 10.14 13.41
CA ASP A 161 22.07 11.15 14.44
C ASP A 161 21.58 12.45 13.80
N ASP A 162 22.22 12.89 12.71
CA ASP A 162 21.76 14.05 11.92
C ASP A 162 20.33 13.83 11.40
N ALA A 163 20.06 12.67 10.79
CA ALA A 163 18.72 12.36 10.30
C ALA A 163 17.71 12.28 11.46
N SER A 164 18.10 11.77 12.62
CA SER A 164 17.23 11.71 13.80
C SER A 164 16.93 13.10 14.35
N ALA A 165 17.92 13.98 14.41
CA ALA A 165 17.73 15.37 14.83
C ALA A 165 16.74 16.09 13.89
N ILE A 166 16.91 15.94 12.58
CA ILE A 166 16.00 16.55 11.59
C ILE A 166 14.60 15.94 11.69
N VAL A 167 14.47 14.61 11.85
CA VAL A 167 13.17 13.95 12.07
C VAL A 167 12.47 14.51 13.30
N SER A 168 13.17 14.73 14.41
CA SER A 168 12.60 15.36 15.61
C SER A 168 12.18 16.82 15.38
N MET A 169 12.94 17.58 14.58
CA MET A 169 12.54 18.93 14.16
C MET A 169 11.29 18.91 13.28
N ASN A 170 11.21 17.99 12.31
CA ASN A 170 10.03 17.81 11.48
C ASN A 170 8.81 17.47 12.34
N GLU A 171 8.95 16.59 13.32
CA GLU A 171 7.87 16.23 14.24
C GLU A 171 7.36 17.44 15.04
N ALA A 172 8.27 18.29 15.54
CA ALA A 172 7.91 19.51 16.24
C ALA A 172 7.15 20.50 15.33
N ASN A 173 7.61 20.67 14.08
CA ASN A 173 6.96 21.54 13.11
C ASN A 173 5.58 21.01 12.69
N ILE A 174 5.44 19.69 12.49
CA ILE A 174 4.15 19.04 12.21
C ILE A 174 3.17 19.29 13.35
N LYS A 175 3.60 19.12 14.61
CA LYS A 175 2.76 19.37 15.79
C LYS A 175 2.33 20.83 15.87
N ALA A 176 3.24 21.77 15.62
CA ALA A 176 2.91 23.19 15.64
C ALA A 176 1.93 23.56 14.51
N ALA A 177 2.23 23.17 13.27
CA ALA A 177 1.38 23.44 12.11
C ALA A 177 -0.02 22.84 12.26
N SER A 178 -0.13 21.61 12.77
CA SER A 178 -1.40 20.93 13.03
C SER A 178 -2.19 21.47 14.22
N SER A 179 -1.53 22.20 15.13
CA SER A 179 -2.16 22.87 16.28
C SER A 179 -2.45 24.35 16.02
N GLY A 180 -2.25 24.84 14.79
CA GLY A 180 -2.43 26.25 14.45
C GLY A 180 -1.39 27.20 15.06
N ILE A 181 -0.23 26.67 15.47
CA ILE A 181 0.85 27.45 16.09
C ILE A 181 1.89 27.80 15.01
N PRO A 182 2.08 29.09 14.67
CA PRO A 182 3.11 29.48 13.72
C PRO A 182 4.52 29.35 14.33
N ILE A 183 5.45 28.76 13.59
CA ILE A 183 6.88 28.71 13.91
C ILE A 183 7.65 29.41 12.79
N GLY A 184 8.29 30.54 13.11
CA GLY A 184 9.02 31.33 12.11
C GLY A 184 8.08 31.86 11.02
N GLU A 185 8.46 31.66 9.76
CA GLU A 185 7.66 32.06 8.58
C GLU A 185 6.75 30.94 8.07
N ASN A 186 6.65 29.82 8.79
CA ASN A 186 5.86 28.67 8.36
C ASN A 186 4.35 28.93 8.48
N ASP A 187 3.60 28.44 7.48
CA ASP A 187 2.15 28.38 7.54
C ASP A 187 1.66 27.25 8.47
N TYR A 188 0.36 27.24 8.76
CA TYR A 188 -0.28 26.30 9.67
C TYR A 188 -1.72 26.02 9.23
N VAL A 189 -2.32 24.97 9.80
CA VAL A 189 -3.71 24.58 9.53
C VAL A 189 -4.66 25.60 10.15
N LYS A 190 -5.44 26.29 9.29
CA LYS A 190 -6.35 27.35 9.73
C LYS A 190 -7.70 26.81 10.19
N ASP A 191 -8.26 25.90 9.41
CA ASP A 191 -9.53 25.23 9.71
C ASP A 191 -9.21 23.80 10.15
N HIS A 192 -9.55 23.47 11.40
CA HIS A 192 -9.28 22.15 11.97
C HIS A 192 -10.44 21.17 11.69
N ASP A 193 -11.63 21.66 11.36
CA ASP A 193 -12.81 20.82 11.11
C ASP A 193 -12.64 20.01 9.81
N VAL A 194 -11.81 20.47 8.87
CA VAL A 194 -11.45 19.72 7.66
C VAL A 194 -10.71 18.41 7.94
N LEU A 195 -10.13 18.28 9.15
CA LEU A 195 -9.43 17.09 9.63
C LEU A 195 -10.30 16.23 10.56
N TYR A 196 -11.58 16.57 10.74
CA TYR A 196 -12.49 15.76 11.53
C TYR A 196 -12.65 14.36 10.91
N LEU A 197 -12.39 13.34 11.72
CA LEU A 197 -12.43 11.94 11.30
C LEU A 197 -13.21 11.10 12.30
N THR A 198 -14.03 10.21 11.74
CA THR A 198 -14.67 9.10 12.44
C THR A 198 -14.46 7.83 11.63
N THR A 199 -14.67 6.66 12.24
CA THR A 199 -14.65 5.37 11.52
C THR A 199 -15.65 5.34 10.35
N ALA A 200 -16.81 6.00 10.51
CA ALA A 200 -17.81 6.17 9.47
C ALA A 200 -17.30 7.07 8.33
N ILE A 201 -16.73 8.23 8.65
CA ILE A 201 -16.17 9.16 7.65
C ILE A 201 -15.01 8.53 6.90
N LEU A 202 -14.13 7.78 7.59
CA LEU A 202 -13.03 7.06 6.97
C LEU A 202 -13.55 6.03 5.96
N SER A 203 -14.54 5.23 6.35
CA SER A 203 -15.12 4.20 5.47
C SER A 203 -15.85 4.80 4.27
N GLN A 204 -16.49 5.97 4.45
CA GLN A 204 -17.23 6.64 3.38
C GLN A 204 -16.34 7.44 2.43
N THR A 205 -15.38 8.18 2.98
CA THR A 205 -14.56 9.14 2.23
C THR A 205 -13.27 8.52 1.68
N TYR A 206 -12.78 7.47 2.35
CA TYR A 206 -11.54 6.78 1.99
C TYR A 206 -11.72 5.25 2.03
N PRO A 207 -12.69 4.69 1.29
CA PRO A 207 -13.02 3.27 1.36
C PRO A 207 -11.83 2.36 1.02
N GLU A 208 -10.93 2.82 0.15
CA GLU A 208 -9.75 2.07 -0.28
C GLU A 208 -8.63 2.03 0.78
N TYR A 209 -8.64 2.97 1.74
CA TYR A 209 -7.57 3.13 2.73
C TYR A 209 -8.01 2.82 4.17
N SER A 210 -9.31 2.87 4.46
CA SER A 210 -9.86 2.78 5.82
C SER A 210 -9.44 1.50 6.54
N SER A 211 -9.56 0.35 5.89
CA SER A 211 -9.17 -0.95 6.46
C SER A 211 -7.68 -1.03 6.76
N SER A 212 -6.85 -0.50 5.85
CA SER A 212 -5.39 -0.48 6.01
C SER A 212 -4.97 0.39 7.19
N LEU A 213 -5.58 1.57 7.35
CA LEU A 213 -5.29 2.46 8.48
C LEU A 213 -5.70 1.82 9.81
N LEU A 214 -6.91 1.24 9.90
CA LEU A 214 -7.37 0.60 11.13
C LEU A 214 -6.46 -0.57 11.53
N ASN A 215 -6.00 -1.34 10.54
CA ASN A 215 -5.04 -2.40 10.77
C ASN A 215 -3.67 -1.86 11.22
N LEU A 216 -3.18 -0.77 10.61
CA LEU A 216 -1.95 -0.10 11.04
C LEU A 216 -2.04 0.33 12.50
N ILE A 217 -3.15 0.94 12.91
CA ILE A 217 -3.38 1.39 14.28
C ILE A 217 -3.33 0.19 15.23
N LYS A 218 -4.11 -0.85 14.96
CA LYS A 218 -4.17 -2.06 15.79
C LYS A 218 -2.78 -2.69 15.98
N ILE A 219 -2.06 -2.96 14.88
CA ILE A 219 -0.72 -3.59 14.92
C ILE A 219 0.27 -2.70 15.68
N SER A 220 0.23 -1.39 15.46
CA SER A 220 1.14 -0.44 16.11
C SER A 220 0.88 -0.37 17.62
N GLU A 221 -0.38 -0.28 18.04
CA GLU A 221 -0.76 -0.23 19.45
C GLU A 221 -0.43 -1.54 20.17
N GLU A 222 -0.70 -2.70 19.57
CA GLU A 222 -0.30 -4.00 20.12
C GLU A 222 1.21 -4.09 20.35
N SER A 223 2.02 -3.63 19.38
CA SER A 223 3.48 -3.58 19.51
C SER A 223 3.93 -2.63 20.64
N ILE A 224 3.28 -1.46 20.77
CA ILE A 224 3.56 -0.51 21.86
C ILE A 224 3.23 -1.14 23.22
N HIS A 225 2.07 -1.77 23.35
CA HIS A 225 1.64 -2.42 24.59
C HIS A 225 2.58 -3.57 24.97
N LYS A 226 2.95 -4.42 24.00
CA LYS A 226 3.93 -5.50 24.22
C LYS A 226 5.26 -4.95 24.76
N LYS A 227 5.79 -3.87 24.19
CA LYS A 227 7.07 -3.28 24.63
C LYS A 227 7.00 -2.52 25.97
N ARG A 228 5.84 -2.00 26.35
CA ARG A 228 5.66 -1.28 27.62
C ARG A 228 5.34 -2.20 28.80
N ASN A 229 4.75 -3.36 28.53
CA ASN A 229 4.35 -4.34 29.54
C ASN A 229 5.31 -5.55 29.64
N ALA A 230 6.39 -5.56 28.84
CA ALA A 230 7.51 -6.49 28.93
C ALA A 230 8.64 -5.90 29.77
#